data_AF-A0A813HCI7-F1
#
_entry.id   AF-A0A813HCI7-F1
#
_cell.length_a   1.000
_cell.length_b   1.000
_cell.length_c   1.000
_cell.angle_alpha   90.00
_cell.angle_beta   90.00
_cell.angle_gamma   90.00
#
_symmetry.space_group_name_H-M   'P 1'
#
loop_
_entity.id
_entity.type
_entity.pdbx_description
1 polymer ?
#
loop_
_entity_poly.entity_id
_entity_poly.type
_entity_poly.pdbx_seq_one_letter_code
_entity_poly.pdbx_strand_id
1 'polypeptide(L)'
;MVRARPVPKRRSQGDGGVAAAVAAAGAVPVASAAAGAGGVGAAAPSRASRGVRRDSPLEREIRKLQADHHYLSIPKIAFARMVKELQSRFIEEPFRWSSEALMLLQFAAEEYLMYLYADAYLATVHRHRVTLNTEDLRLVRRLRQPHCWGETS
;
A
#
# COMPACT_ATOMS: atom_id res chain seq x y z
N MET A 1 -59.86 12.62 -1.81
CA MET A 1 -59.62 12.41 -3.26
C MET A 1 -58.94 13.64 -3.84
N VAL A 2 -57.61 13.61 -4.00
CA VAL A 2 -56.86 14.66 -4.71
C VAL A 2 -55.90 13.91 -5.64
N ARG A 3 -56.18 13.96 -6.95
CA ARG A 3 -55.40 13.28 -8.00
C ARG A 3 -54.13 14.09 -8.29
N ALA A 4 -52.96 13.51 -8.01
CA ALA A 4 -51.69 14.03 -8.50
C ALA A 4 -51.57 13.74 -10.02
N ARG A 5 -51.28 14.78 -10.81
CA ARG A 5 -51.05 14.70 -12.27
C ARG A 5 -49.61 14.25 -12.54
N PRO A 6 -49.36 13.33 -13.50
CA PRO A 6 -48.01 12.96 -13.90
C PRO A 6 -47.43 13.99 -14.90
N VAL A 7 -46.13 14.30 -14.77
CA VAL A 7 -45.37 15.17 -15.69
C VAL A 7 -44.58 14.27 -16.69
N PRO A 8 -44.57 14.58 -18.00
CA PRO A 8 -44.05 13.67 -19.02
C PRO A 8 -42.54 13.78 -19.26
N LYS A 9 -41.94 12.63 -19.63
CA LYS A 9 -40.62 12.50 -20.28
C LYS A 9 -40.64 13.17 -21.65
N ARG A 10 -39.58 13.91 -21.99
CA ARG A 10 -39.26 14.23 -23.39
C ARG A 10 -37.76 14.01 -23.66
N ARG A 11 -37.51 13.39 -24.82
CA ARG A 11 -36.24 12.93 -25.38
C ARG A 11 -35.99 13.76 -26.64
N SER A 12 -34.77 14.24 -26.84
CA SER A 12 -34.19 14.71 -28.13
C SER A 12 -32.67 14.81 -27.89
N GLN A 13 -31.78 14.07 -28.57
CA GLN A 13 -31.36 14.22 -29.99
C GLN A 13 -30.85 15.65 -30.23
N GLY A 14 -29.62 15.96 -30.63
CA GLY A 14 -28.40 15.25 -31.03
C GLY A 14 -27.29 16.32 -31.15
N ASP A 15 -26.20 15.98 -31.84
CA ASP A 15 -25.05 16.84 -32.23
C ASP A 15 -23.97 16.98 -31.14
N GLY A 16 -22.67 16.75 -31.39
CA GLY A 16 -21.92 16.64 -32.63
C GLY A 16 -20.52 17.19 -32.37
N GLY A 17 -19.67 16.41 -31.68
CA GLY A 17 -18.36 16.82 -31.19
C GLY A 17 -17.22 16.51 -32.16
N VAL A 18 -16.76 17.56 -32.84
CA VAL A 18 -15.41 17.89 -33.34
C VAL A 18 -14.24 16.91 -33.15
N ALA A 19 -13.57 16.67 -34.30
CA ALA A 19 -12.13 16.76 -34.56
C ALA A 19 -11.13 15.80 -33.87
N ALA A 20 -10.66 14.86 -34.70
CA ALA A 20 -9.26 14.58 -35.05
C ALA A 20 -8.15 14.74 -33.99
N ALA A 21 -7.52 13.61 -33.66
CA ALA A 21 -6.10 13.56 -33.26
C ALA A 21 -5.40 12.41 -34.00
N VAL A 22 -4.18 12.71 -34.43
CA VAL A 22 -3.41 12.10 -35.52
C VAL A 22 -2.54 10.94 -35.00
N ALA A 23 -2.23 10.01 -35.91
CA ALA A 23 -1.55 8.73 -35.72
C ALA A 23 -0.07 8.79 -35.31
N ALA A 24 0.38 7.74 -34.63
CA ALA A 24 1.70 7.06 -34.73
C ALA A 24 1.67 5.84 -33.78
N ALA A 25 2.29 4.67 -34.00
CA ALA A 25 2.96 4.02 -35.11
C ALA A 25 3.15 2.54 -34.68
N GLY A 26 3.11 1.61 -35.64
CA GLY A 26 3.87 0.35 -35.59
C GLY A 26 3.33 -0.83 -34.77
N ALA A 27 2.53 -1.70 -35.41
CA ALA A 27 2.62 -3.16 -35.24
C ALA A 27 1.88 -3.87 -36.39
N VAL A 28 2.61 -4.67 -37.16
CA VAL A 28 2.12 -5.46 -38.30
C VAL A 28 1.47 -6.75 -37.77
N PRO A 29 0.20 -7.07 -38.08
CA PRO A 29 -0.34 -8.40 -37.82
C PRO A 29 -0.17 -9.28 -39.07
N VAL A 30 0.59 -10.37 -38.94
CA VAL A 30 0.62 -11.44 -39.94
C VAL A 30 -0.68 -12.23 -39.80
N ALA A 31 -1.47 -12.24 -40.87
CA ALA A 31 -2.71 -12.99 -40.98
C ALA A 31 -2.43 -14.50 -41.07
N SER A 32 -3.17 -15.30 -40.32
CA SER A 32 -3.40 -16.71 -40.61
C SER A 32 -4.89 -16.93 -40.81
N ALA A 33 -5.28 -17.11 -42.08
CA ALA A 33 -6.61 -17.50 -42.46
C ALA A 33 -6.78 -19.01 -42.29
N ALA A 34 -7.85 -19.43 -41.60
CA ALA A 34 -8.45 -20.74 -41.81
C ALA A 34 -9.97 -20.59 -41.59
N ALA A 35 -10.69 -20.85 -42.67
CA ALA A 35 -12.14 -20.81 -42.76
C ALA A 35 -12.79 -21.97 -41.98
N GLY A 36 -13.95 -21.70 -41.38
CA GLY A 36 -14.85 -22.70 -40.82
C GLY A 36 -16.22 -22.08 -40.61
N ALA A 37 -17.17 -22.48 -41.46
CA ALA A 37 -18.51 -21.93 -41.54
C ALA A 37 -19.44 -22.42 -40.41
N GLY A 38 -20.44 -21.58 -40.08
CA GLY A 38 -21.77 -22.03 -39.65
C GLY A 38 -22.01 -22.11 -38.13
N GLY A 39 -22.89 -21.22 -37.63
CA GLY A 39 -23.46 -21.37 -36.29
C GLY A 39 -24.04 -20.08 -35.72
N VAL A 40 -25.25 -19.72 -36.14
CA VAL A 40 -26.10 -18.76 -35.45
C VAL A 40 -26.45 -19.31 -34.06
N GLY A 41 -25.76 -18.80 -33.05
CA GLY A 41 -26.13 -18.90 -31.65
C GLY A 41 -25.75 -17.60 -31.00
N ALA A 42 -26.75 -16.83 -30.58
CA ALA A 42 -26.56 -15.57 -29.87
C ALA A 42 -25.84 -15.83 -28.54
N ALA A 43 -24.51 -15.88 -28.58
CA ALA A 43 -23.68 -15.76 -27.40
C ALA A 43 -23.78 -14.30 -26.94
N ALA A 44 -24.61 -14.09 -25.92
CA ALA A 44 -24.61 -12.85 -25.15
C ALA A 44 -23.15 -12.43 -24.90
N PRO A 45 -22.80 -11.13 -24.97
CA PRO A 45 -21.47 -10.73 -24.56
C PRO A 45 -21.37 -11.17 -23.12
N SER A 46 -20.49 -12.15 -22.85
CA SER A 46 -20.04 -12.36 -21.49
C SER A 46 -19.57 -10.99 -21.08
N ARG A 47 -20.31 -10.36 -20.16
CA ARG A 47 -19.88 -9.12 -19.55
C ARG A 47 -18.58 -9.54 -18.89
N ALA A 48 -17.48 -9.33 -19.60
CA ALA A 48 -16.19 -9.13 -19.01
C ALA A 48 -16.44 -7.96 -18.08
N SER A 49 -16.91 -8.29 -16.88
CA SER A 49 -16.77 -7.41 -15.75
C SER A 49 -15.29 -7.11 -15.80
N ARG A 50 -14.98 -5.88 -16.20
CA ARG A 50 -13.72 -5.25 -15.85
C ARG A 50 -13.79 -5.24 -14.33
N GLY A 51 -13.46 -6.38 -13.75
CA GLY A 51 -13.31 -6.56 -12.34
C GLY A 51 -12.18 -5.63 -12.03
N VAL A 52 -12.53 -4.44 -11.56
CA VAL A 52 -11.64 -3.59 -10.79
C VAL A 52 -10.92 -4.57 -9.89
N ARG A 53 -9.61 -4.77 -10.13
CA ARG A 53 -8.80 -5.64 -9.29
C ARG A 53 -9.02 -5.11 -7.89
N ARG A 54 -9.86 -5.80 -7.11
CA ARG A 54 -10.21 -5.37 -5.78
C ARG A 54 -8.93 -5.59 -5.01
N ASP A 55 -8.27 -4.50 -4.65
CA ASP A 55 -7.14 -4.56 -3.75
C ASP A 55 -7.55 -5.41 -2.55
N SER A 56 -6.69 -6.36 -2.21
CA SER A 56 -6.82 -7.16 -1.00
C SER A 56 -6.92 -6.22 0.21
N PRO A 57 -7.60 -6.65 1.29
CA PRO A 57 -7.70 -5.83 2.50
C PRO A 57 -6.31 -5.39 3.01
N LEU A 58 -5.31 -6.27 2.87
CA LEU A 58 -3.91 -5.97 3.20
C LEU A 58 -3.33 -4.85 2.33
N GLU A 59 -3.48 -4.90 1.01
CA GLU A 59 -2.96 -3.86 0.10
C GLU A 59 -3.60 -2.50 0.38
N ARG A 60 -4.88 -2.47 0.79
CA ARG A 60 -5.55 -1.23 1.21
C ARG A 60 -4.95 -0.68 2.49
N GLU A 61 -4.67 -1.54 3.46
CA GLU A 61 -4.07 -1.15 4.73
C GLU A 61 -2.65 -0.63 4.54
N ILE A 62 -1.84 -1.30 3.72
CA ILE A 62 -0.48 -0.85 3.37
C ILE A 62 -0.53 0.55 2.75
N ARG A 63 -1.38 0.77 1.73
CA ARG A 63 -1.51 2.09 1.10
C ARG A 63 -2.00 3.16 2.06
N LYS A 64 -2.93 2.82 2.96
CA LYS A 64 -3.40 3.73 3.99
C LYS A 64 -2.27 4.14 4.92
N LEU A 65 -1.55 3.18 5.50
CA LEU A 65 -0.43 3.42 6.42
C LEU A 65 0.74 4.16 5.75
N GLN A 66 0.93 3.97 4.45
CA GLN A 66 1.94 4.70 3.67
C GLN A 66 1.49 6.09 3.24
N ALA A 67 0.21 6.34 2.96
CA ALA A 67 -0.26 7.69 2.69
C ALA A 67 -0.16 8.58 3.93
N ASP A 68 -0.41 7.97 5.08
CA ASP A 68 -0.60 8.63 6.36
C ASP A 68 0.60 8.37 7.30
N HIS A 69 1.80 8.85 6.92
CA HIS A 69 3.05 8.65 7.68
C HIS A 69 3.07 9.32 9.07
N HIS A 70 2.12 10.19 9.39
CA HIS A 70 2.00 10.84 10.70
C HIS A 70 1.21 10.03 11.73
N TYR A 71 0.65 8.88 11.34
CA TYR A 71 -0.03 8.00 12.28
C TYR A 71 0.99 7.12 12.99
N LEU A 72 1.28 7.48 14.24
CA LEU A 72 2.05 6.64 15.15
C LEU A 72 1.33 5.31 15.31
N SER A 73 2.00 4.23 14.91
CA SER A 73 1.44 2.87 14.96
C SER A 73 1.37 2.35 16.39
N ILE A 74 2.21 2.87 17.29
CA ILE A 74 2.26 2.49 18.69
C ILE A 74 1.39 3.45 19.52
N PRO A 75 0.55 2.94 20.45
CA PRO A 75 -0.20 3.80 21.36
C PRO A 75 0.74 4.66 22.23
N LYS A 76 0.58 5.99 22.16
CA LYS A 76 1.43 6.97 22.89
C LYS A 76 1.56 6.67 24.39
N ILE A 77 0.47 6.24 25.03
CA ILE A 77 0.46 5.92 26.46
C ILE A 77 1.29 4.66 26.79
N ALA A 78 1.29 3.65 25.91
CA ALA A 78 2.06 2.44 26.10
C ALA A 78 3.56 2.72 25.94
N PHE A 79 3.93 3.49 24.91
CA PHE A 79 5.31 3.91 24.69
C PHE A 79 5.83 4.75 25.85
N ALA A 80 5.06 5.74 26.33
CA ALA A 80 5.44 6.57 27.46
C ALA A 80 5.63 5.77 28.77
N ARG A 81 4.80 4.74 29.01
CA ARG A 81 4.97 3.83 30.16
C ARG A 81 6.26 3.03 30.05
N MET A 82 6.55 2.47 28.88
CA MET A 82 7.79 1.74 28.62
C MET A 82 9.03 2.62 28.81
N VAL A 83 9.02 3.86 28.31
CA VAL A 83 10.14 4.80 28.49
C VAL A 83 10.37 5.12 29.97
N LYS A 84 9.30 5.34 30.74
CA LYS A 84 9.40 5.58 32.19
C LYS A 84 9.90 4.36 32.96
N GLU A 85 9.47 3.16 32.55
CA GLU A 85 9.99 1.91 33.12
C GLU A 85 11.48 1.76 32.85
N LEU A 86 11.94 2.03 31.62
CA LEU A 86 13.36 2.01 31.26
C LEU A 86 14.14 3.05 32.05
N GLN A 87 13.66 4.29 32.10
CA GLN A 87 14.26 5.36 32.89
C GLN A 87 14.46 4.93 34.35
N SER A 88 13.44 4.34 34.97
CA SER A 88 13.51 3.89 36.37
C SER A 88 14.56 2.80 36.61
N ARG A 89 15.02 2.09 35.58
CA ARG A 89 16.08 1.06 35.70
C ARG A 89 17.49 1.66 35.68
N PHE A 90 17.65 2.86 35.14
CA PHE A 90 18.97 3.48 34.96
C PHE A 90 19.18 4.72 35.82
N ILE A 91 18.12 5.43 36.18
CA ILE A 91 18.18 6.70 36.91
C ILE A 91 17.36 6.55 38.19
N GLU A 92 18.03 6.66 39.33
CA GLU A 92 17.40 6.56 40.67
C GLU A 92 16.75 7.88 41.09
N GLU A 93 17.16 9.01 40.49
CA GLU A 93 16.63 10.33 40.78
C GLU A 93 15.30 10.65 40.06
N PRO A 94 14.44 11.51 40.64
CA PRO A 94 13.17 11.88 40.03
C PRO A 94 13.36 12.75 38.78
N PHE A 95 13.40 12.12 37.61
CA PHE A 95 13.46 12.80 36.31
C PHE A 95 12.06 13.03 35.70
N ARG A 96 11.86 14.20 35.07
CA ARG A 96 10.61 14.59 34.41
C ARG A 96 10.83 14.71 32.90
N TRP A 97 9.99 14.01 32.13
CA TRP A 97 9.99 14.09 30.67
C TRP A 97 9.15 15.26 30.16
N SER A 98 9.67 15.96 29.15
CA SER A 98 8.86 16.83 28.28
C SER A 98 7.94 15.99 27.39
N SER A 99 6.75 16.50 27.09
CA SER A 99 5.81 15.85 26.16
C SER A 99 6.38 15.74 24.75
N GLU A 100 7.11 16.77 24.30
CA GLU A 100 7.76 16.81 22.99
C GLU A 100 8.91 15.80 22.90
N ALA A 101 9.69 15.66 23.98
CA ALA A 101 10.77 14.67 24.04
C ALA A 101 10.25 13.23 23.90
N LEU A 102 9.14 12.90 24.57
CA LEU A 102 8.52 11.58 24.42
C LEU A 102 7.97 11.34 23.01
N MET A 103 7.45 12.38 22.36
CA MET A 103 6.98 12.29 20.97
C MET A 103 8.14 12.04 20.01
N LEU A 104 9.24 12.79 20.16
CA LEU A 104 10.46 12.64 19.35
C LEU A 104 11.07 11.25 19.50
N LEU A 105 11.16 10.74 20.73
CA LEU A 105 11.63 9.38 20.99
C LEU A 105 10.76 8.34 20.29
N GLN A 106 9.44 8.53 20.32
CA GLN A 106 8.53 7.62 19.64
C GLN A 106 8.68 7.70 18.11
N PHE A 107 8.76 8.92 17.57
CA PHE A 107 8.95 9.14 16.13
C PHE A 107 10.24 8.47 15.64
N ALA A 108 11.36 8.73 16.31
CA ALA A 108 12.65 8.14 15.97
C ALA A 108 12.64 6.61 16.07
N ALA A 109 11.98 6.05 17.08
CA ALA A 109 11.87 4.60 17.26
C ALA A 109 11.02 3.95 16.15
N GLU A 110 9.88 4.53 15.79
CA GLU A 110 9.01 4.01 14.73
C GLU A 110 9.65 4.15 13.34
N GLU A 111 10.34 5.26 13.08
CA GLU A 111 11.10 5.47 11.84
C GLU A 111 12.22 4.44 11.69
N TYR A 112 12.99 4.19 12.76
CA TYR A 112 14.03 3.16 12.75
C TYR A 112 13.46 1.77 12.43
N LEU A 113 12.31 1.42 13.03
CA LEU A 113 11.64 0.15 12.77
C LEU A 113 11.13 0.07 11.32
N MET A 114 10.57 1.15 10.77
CA MET A 114 10.10 1.20 9.38
C MET A 114 11.23 0.89 8.40
N TYR A 115 12.39 1.56 8.53
CA TYR A 115 13.54 1.27 7.69
C TYR A 115 14.05 -0.16 7.89
N LEU A 116 14.07 -0.67 9.12
CA LEU A 116 14.50 -2.04 9.39
C LEU A 116 13.59 -3.07 8.71
N TYR A 117 12.27 -2.84 8.74
CA TYR A 117 11.30 -3.72 8.09
C TYR A 117 11.32 -3.63 6.56
N ALA A 118 11.60 -2.45 6.00
CA ALA A 118 11.79 -2.28 4.56
C ALA A 118 12.95 -3.15 4.04
N ASP A 119 14.10 -3.11 4.72
CA ASP A 119 15.25 -3.95 4.37
C ASP A 119 14.97 -5.44 4.60
N ALA A 120 14.30 -5.78 5.72
CA ALA A 120 13.94 -7.17 6.01
C ALA A 120 12.97 -7.73 4.95
N TYR A 121 12.08 -6.90 4.42
CA TYR A 121 11.17 -7.29 3.35
C TYR A 121 11.90 -7.53 2.02
N LEU A 122 12.98 -6.79 1.72
CA LEU A 122 13.82 -7.11 0.55
C LEU A 122 14.47 -8.49 0.71
N ALA A 123 14.93 -8.84 1.93
CA ALA A 123 15.48 -10.16 2.23
C ALA A 123 14.43 -11.28 2.13
N THR A 124 13.16 -11.03 2.52
CA THR A 124 12.09 -12.03 2.34
C THR A 124 11.80 -12.30 0.87
N VAL A 125 11.72 -11.23 0.06
CA VAL A 125 11.44 -11.33 -1.38
C VAL A 125 12.60 -12.03 -2.09
N HIS A 126 13.84 -11.78 -1.68
CA HIS A 126 15.02 -12.49 -2.18
C HIS A 126 14.93 -14.01 -2.01
N ARG A 127 14.22 -14.50 -0.98
CA ARG A 127 13.98 -15.93 -0.71
C ARG A 127 12.63 -16.44 -1.25
N HIS A 128 11.97 -15.69 -2.12
CA HIS A 128 10.65 -16.00 -2.69
C HIS A 128 9.52 -16.18 -1.65
N ARG A 129 9.60 -15.48 -0.52
CA ARG A 129 8.55 -15.48 0.52
C ARG A 129 7.83 -14.13 0.55
N VAL A 130 6.57 -14.16 0.94
CA VAL A 130 5.73 -12.95 1.14
C VAL A 130 5.66 -12.57 2.63
N THR A 131 5.74 -13.56 3.52
CA THR A 131 5.66 -13.35 4.97
C THR A 131 7.04 -13.09 5.57
N LEU A 132 7.16 -12.03 6.38
CA LEU A 132 8.37 -11.71 7.15
C LEU A 132 8.72 -12.81 8.16
N ASN A 133 10.00 -13.19 8.20
CA ASN A 133 10.54 -14.12 9.19
C ASN A 133 11.58 -13.43 10.10
N THR A 134 11.78 -13.99 11.29
CA THR A 134 12.78 -13.54 12.26
C THR A 134 14.21 -13.67 11.73
N GLU A 135 14.46 -14.62 10.83
CA GLU A 135 15.76 -14.79 10.15
C GLU A 135 16.11 -13.61 9.26
N ASP A 136 15.12 -13.01 8.59
CA ASP A 136 15.35 -11.89 7.68
C ASP A 136 15.74 -10.64 8.47
N LEU A 137 15.10 -10.41 9.63
CA LEU A 137 15.52 -9.36 10.56
C LEU A 137 16.92 -9.62 11.14
N ARG A 138 17.25 -10.87 11.50
CA ARG A 138 18.59 -11.20 12.01
C ARG A 138 19.66 -10.95 10.96
N LEU A 139 19.40 -11.34 9.71
CA LEU A 139 20.30 -11.11 8.58
C LEU A 139 20.52 -9.61 8.38
N VAL A 140 19.45 -8.83 8.26
CA VAL A 140 19.55 -7.37 8.07
C VAL A 140 20.27 -6.69 9.21
N ARG A 141 19.99 -7.07 10.47
CA ARG A 141 20.74 -6.53 11.62
C ARG A 141 22.22 -6.84 11.54
N ARG A 142 22.60 -8.04 11.11
CA ARG A 142 24.00 -8.43 10.94
C ARG A 142 24.68 -7.67 9.80
N LEU A 143 23.96 -7.40 8.71
CA LEU A 143 24.48 -6.63 7.58
C LEU A 143 24.60 -5.13 7.90
N ARG A 144 23.67 -4.59 8.69
CA ARG A 144 23.69 -3.19 9.16
C ARG A 144 24.73 -2.94 10.25
N GLN A 145 25.13 -3.96 11.01
CA GLN A 145 26.23 -3.83 11.95
C GLN A 145 27.51 -3.49 11.16
N PRO A 146 28.18 -2.37 11.48
CA PRO A 146 29.47 -2.11 10.89
C PRO A 146 30.42 -3.16 11.44
N HIS A 147 30.87 -4.03 10.54
CA HIS A 147 31.74 -5.17 10.83
C HIS A 147 33.14 -4.73 11.30
N CYS A 148 33.38 -3.42 11.38
CA CYS A 148 34.63 -2.78 11.77
C CYS A 148 34.65 -2.15 13.18
N TRP A 149 33.55 -2.07 13.93
CA TRP A 149 33.61 -1.65 15.36
C TRP A 149 33.89 -2.81 16.32
N GLY A 150 34.70 -3.77 15.85
CA GLY A 150 35.19 -4.92 16.59
C GLY A 150 36.71 -4.93 16.74
N GLU A 151 37.40 -3.82 16.51
CA GLU A 151 38.83 -3.65 16.81
C GLU A 151 39.04 -2.28 17.44
N THR A 152 38.98 -2.20 18.77
CA THR A 152 40.13 -1.93 19.65
C THR A 152 39.65 -1.95 21.09
N SER A 153 40.37 -2.73 21.88
CA SER A 153 40.39 -2.80 23.34
C SER A 153 40.46 -1.43 24.03
#